data_AF-A0A945KN00-F1
#
_entry.id   AF-A0A945KN00-F1
#
_cell.length_a   1.000
_cell.length_b   1.000
_cell.length_c   1.000
_cell.angle_alpha   90.00
_cell.angle_beta   90.00
_cell.angle_gamma   90.00
#
_symmetry.space_group_name_H-M   'P 1'
#
loop_
_entity.id
_entity.type
_entity.pdbx_description
1 polymer ?
#
loop_
_entity_poly.entity_id
_entity_poly.type
_entity_poly.pdbx_seq_one_letter_code
_entity_poly.pdbx_strand_id
1 'polypeptide(L)'
;MEAGPAFAYFLQARARGYLAVGDFERARVVAEQADAKRINNATTYGLLADAYLGEKQEGEAVYWMTRRWELLWEANQLEELAEAETWLKENGGGKILKEYCGPTKDAAANIETLMDTAVDAHHPILASLFASHALRAFDSEQITLLEASQTYAEAADQDLRMWRRVFQGSAQDNVVSRDGTEELIGYQANGVLLNNPPGGASA
;
A
#
# COMPACT_ATOMS: atom_id res chain seq x y z
N MET A 1 6.29 -30.25 -6.35
CA MET A 1 6.32 -29.08 -7.25
C MET A 1 5.22 -28.16 -6.77
N GLU A 2 5.54 -27.16 -5.94
CA GLU A 2 4.52 -26.22 -5.47
C GLU A 2 4.06 -25.37 -6.65
N ALA A 3 2.77 -25.47 -7.00
CA ALA A 3 2.19 -24.66 -8.05
C ALA A 3 2.26 -23.18 -7.63
N GLY A 4 2.95 -22.35 -8.43
CA GLY A 4 3.26 -20.95 -8.12
C GLY A 4 2.12 -19.96 -8.43
N PRO A 5 2.40 -18.64 -8.48
CA PRO A 5 1.39 -17.57 -8.58
C PRO A 5 0.44 -17.67 -9.79
N ALA A 6 0.87 -18.28 -10.89
CA ALA A 6 0.03 -18.51 -12.06
C ALA A 6 -1.13 -19.48 -11.80
N PHE A 7 -0.99 -20.39 -10.83
CA PHE A 7 -2.04 -21.32 -10.45
C PHE A 7 -3.20 -20.64 -9.71
N ALA A 8 -2.96 -19.47 -9.10
CA ALA A 8 -4.00 -18.69 -8.44
C ALA A 8 -5.13 -18.30 -9.41
N TYR A 9 -4.82 -17.99 -10.68
CA TYR A 9 -5.84 -17.66 -11.69
C TYR A 9 -6.81 -18.80 -11.96
N PHE A 10 -6.32 -20.04 -12.00
CA PHE A 10 -7.16 -21.22 -12.17
C PHE A 10 -8.10 -21.42 -10.97
N LEU A 11 -7.57 -21.22 -9.76
CA LEU A 11 -8.36 -21.30 -8.53
C LEU A 11 -9.42 -20.19 -8.48
N GLN A 12 -9.07 -18.95 -8.82
CA GLN A 12 -10.03 -17.84 -8.93
C GLN A 12 -11.16 -18.14 -9.93
N ALA A 13 -10.83 -18.67 -11.10
CA ALA A 13 -11.84 -19.06 -12.09
C ALA A 13 -12.78 -20.15 -11.55
N ARG A 14 -12.24 -21.12 -10.81
CA ARG A 14 -13.04 -22.17 -10.16
C ARG A 14 -13.92 -21.63 -9.03
N ALA A 15 -13.41 -20.71 -8.21
CA ALA A 15 -14.18 -20.03 -7.18
C ALA A 15 -15.38 -19.26 -7.77
N ARG A 16 -15.18 -18.52 -8.88
CA ARG A 16 -16.29 -17.89 -9.62
C ARG A 16 -17.34 -18.90 -10.08
N GLY A 17 -16.90 -20.06 -10.58
CA GLY A 17 -17.81 -21.15 -10.98
C GLY A 17 -18.66 -21.65 -9.82
N TYR A 18 -18.08 -21.78 -8.62
CA TYR A 18 -18.82 -22.18 -7.41
C TYR A 18 -19.78 -21.09 -6.91
N LEU A 19 -19.36 -19.82 -6.92
CA LEU A 19 -20.26 -18.68 -6.61
C LEU A 19 -21.49 -18.67 -7.52
N ALA A 20 -21.29 -18.87 -8.83
CA ALA A 20 -22.36 -18.84 -9.82
C ALA A 20 -23.45 -19.91 -9.60
N VAL A 21 -23.11 -21.02 -8.93
CA VAL A 21 -24.05 -22.10 -8.60
C VAL A 21 -24.49 -22.08 -7.13
N GLY A 22 -24.08 -21.06 -6.35
CA GLY A 22 -24.41 -20.93 -4.94
C GLY A 22 -23.68 -21.89 -3.99
N ASP A 23 -22.59 -22.51 -4.43
CA ASP A 23 -21.73 -23.38 -3.60
C ASP A 23 -20.69 -22.51 -2.88
N PHE A 24 -21.15 -21.71 -1.90
CA PHE A 24 -20.35 -20.68 -1.25
C PHE A 24 -19.18 -21.24 -0.43
N GLU A 25 -19.38 -22.38 0.24
CA GLU A 25 -18.32 -23.05 0.99
C GLU A 25 -17.15 -23.45 0.09
N ARG A 26 -17.44 -24.08 -1.06
CA ARG A 26 -16.38 -24.44 -2.00
C ARG A 26 -15.77 -23.23 -2.68
N ALA A 27 -16.56 -22.19 -2.95
CA ALA A 27 -16.02 -20.93 -3.46
C ALA A 27 -14.99 -20.34 -2.49
N ARG A 28 -15.32 -20.28 -1.19
CA ARG A 28 -14.44 -19.78 -0.14
C ARG A 28 -13.16 -20.60 -0.04
N VAL A 29 -13.26 -21.92 0.12
CA VAL A 29 -12.09 -22.80 0.27
C VAL A 29 -11.13 -22.66 -0.92
N VAL A 30 -11.66 -22.55 -2.14
CA VAL A 30 -10.84 -22.38 -3.34
C VAL A 30 -10.23 -20.97 -3.43
N ALA A 31 -10.95 -19.94 -3.00
CA ALA A 31 -10.42 -18.58 -2.93
C ALA A 31 -9.31 -18.46 -1.87
N GLU A 32 -9.45 -19.10 -0.70
CA GLU A 32 -8.39 -19.18 0.33
C GLU A 32 -7.13 -19.88 -0.21
N GLN A 33 -7.31 -20.94 -0.99
CA GLN A 33 -6.18 -21.59 -1.68
C GLN A 33 -5.53 -20.65 -2.71
N ALA A 34 -6.33 -19.85 -3.43
CA ALA A 34 -5.81 -18.86 -4.37
C ALA A 34 -4.99 -17.78 -3.65
N ASP A 35 -5.45 -17.31 -2.49
CA ASP A 35 -4.72 -16.34 -1.65
C ASP A 35 -3.38 -16.92 -1.17
N ALA A 36 -3.38 -18.17 -0.71
CA ALA A 36 -2.15 -18.86 -0.32
C ALA A 36 -1.14 -19.02 -1.48
N LYS A 37 -1.59 -18.94 -2.74
CA LYS A 37 -0.69 -18.95 -3.92
C LYS A 37 -0.28 -17.55 -4.38
N ARG A 38 -1.08 -16.54 -4.08
CA ARG A 38 -0.81 -15.15 -4.42
C ARG A 38 -1.55 -14.25 -3.43
N ILE A 39 -0.83 -13.90 -2.36
CA ILE A 39 -1.29 -12.95 -1.34
C ILE A 39 -1.48 -11.56 -1.96
N ASN A 40 -2.22 -10.69 -1.26
CA ASN A 40 -2.46 -9.30 -1.64
C ASN A 40 -3.01 -9.16 -3.06
N ASN A 41 -4.07 -9.93 -3.37
CA ASN A 41 -4.72 -9.89 -4.66
C ASN A 41 -6.18 -9.43 -4.55
N ALA A 42 -6.47 -8.24 -5.10
CA ALA A 42 -7.79 -7.64 -5.06
C ALA A 42 -8.90 -8.54 -5.63
N THR A 43 -8.61 -9.32 -6.68
CA THR A 43 -9.57 -10.27 -7.26
C THR A 43 -9.89 -11.39 -6.27
N THR A 44 -8.89 -12.01 -5.65
CA THR A 44 -9.10 -13.05 -4.65
C THR A 44 -9.93 -12.52 -3.46
N TYR A 45 -9.64 -11.30 -3.00
CA TYR A 45 -10.37 -10.71 -1.87
C TYR A 45 -11.84 -10.41 -2.19
N GLY A 46 -12.15 -10.01 -3.43
CA GLY A 46 -13.54 -9.91 -3.89
C GLY A 46 -14.27 -11.25 -3.84
N LEU A 47 -13.61 -12.33 -4.29
CA LEU A 47 -14.19 -13.69 -4.26
C LEU A 47 -14.42 -14.20 -2.83
N LEU A 48 -13.50 -13.90 -1.91
CA LEU A 48 -13.67 -14.22 -0.50
C LEU A 48 -14.86 -13.45 0.09
N ALA A 49 -14.96 -12.15 -0.17
CA ALA A 49 -16.07 -11.33 0.31
C ALA A 49 -17.43 -11.90 -0.14
N ASP A 50 -17.58 -12.22 -1.43
CA ASP A 50 -18.81 -12.77 -1.97
C ASP A 50 -19.14 -14.16 -1.40
N ALA A 51 -18.13 -15.01 -1.20
CA ALA A 51 -18.32 -16.34 -0.63
C ALA A 51 -18.75 -16.28 0.85
N TYR A 52 -18.08 -15.46 1.66
CA TYR A 52 -18.46 -15.25 3.06
C TYR A 52 -19.85 -14.63 3.20
N LEU A 53 -20.22 -13.70 2.32
CA LEU A 53 -21.57 -13.12 2.29
C LEU A 53 -22.63 -14.20 2.00
N GLY A 54 -22.38 -15.06 1.01
CA GLY A 54 -23.27 -16.19 0.68
C GLY A 54 -23.41 -17.21 1.82
N GLU A 55 -22.36 -17.42 2.61
CA GLU A 55 -22.38 -18.20 3.86
C GLU A 55 -23.01 -17.46 5.06
N LYS A 56 -23.49 -16.21 4.86
CA LYS A 56 -24.09 -15.35 5.89
C LYS A 56 -23.11 -14.94 7.00
N GLN A 57 -21.82 -14.89 6.67
CA GLN A 57 -20.75 -14.40 7.55
C GLN A 57 -20.43 -12.95 7.18
N GLU A 58 -21.38 -12.05 7.46
CA GLU A 58 -21.33 -10.64 7.02
C GLU A 58 -20.08 -9.90 7.50
N GLY A 59 -19.62 -10.15 8.72
CA GLY A 59 -18.41 -9.52 9.28
C GLY A 59 -17.14 -9.86 8.48
N GLU A 60 -16.95 -11.14 8.14
CA GLU A 60 -15.84 -11.60 7.31
C GLU A 60 -15.95 -11.06 5.88
N ALA A 61 -17.16 -11.03 5.34
CA ALA A 61 -17.41 -10.51 4.00
C ALA A 61 -17.00 -9.02 3.89
N VAL A 62 -17.40 -8.21 4.87
CA VAL A 62 -17.02 -6.79 4.98
C VAL A 62 -15.52 -6.62 5.18
N TYR A 63 -14.88 -7.47 5.99
CA TYR A 63 -13.42 -7.46 6.16
C TYR A 63 -12.70 -7.65 4.82
N TRP A 64 -13.03 -8.71 4.07
CA TRP A 64 -12.37 -9.00 2.80
C TRP A 64 -12.62 -7.94 1.73
N MET A 65 -13.84 -7.36 1.67
CA MET A 65 -14.10 -6.25 0.74
C MET A 65 -13.33 -4.99 1.13
N THR A 66 -13.12 -4.74 2.42
CA THR A 66 -12.28 -3.64 2.90
C THR A 66 -10.81 -3.85 2.48
N ARG A 67 -10.28 -5.07 2.62
CA ARG A 67 -8.94 -5.42 2.12
C ARG A 67 -8.82 -5.28 0.61
N ARG A 68 -9.87 -5.62 -0.14
CA ARG A 68 -9.93 -5.36 -1.60
C ARG A 68 -9.87 -3.87 -1.89
N TRP A 69 -10.66 -3.06 -1.18
CA TRP A 69 -10.70 -1.61 -1.34
C TRP A 69 -9.31 -0.98 -1.15
N GLU A 70 -8.57 -1.39 -0.11
CA GLU A 70 -7.21 -0.88 0.15
C GLU A 70 -6.26 -1.14 -1.02
N LEU A 71 -6.23 -2.38 -1.54
CA LEU A 71 -5.39 -2.73 -2.69
C LEU A 71 -5.77 -1.97 -3.97
N LEU A 72 -7.06 -1.78 -4.21
CA LEU A 72 -7.54 -1.04 -5.38
C LEU A 72 -7.22 0.45 -5.28
N TRP A 73 -7.30 1.01 -4.06
CA TRP A 73 -6.97 2.40 -3.80
C TRP A 73 -5.49 2.67 -4.01
N GLU A 74 -4.62 1.83 -3.44
CA GLU A 74 -3.16 1.90 -3.63
C GLU A 74 -2.75 1.83 -5.11
N ALA A 75 -3.41 0.96 -5.86
CA ALA A 75 -3.17 0.77 -7.29
C ALA A 75 -3.87 1.80 -8.20
N ASN A 76 -4.58 2.79 -7.63
CA ASN A 76 -5.36 3.80 -8.35
C ASN A 76 -6.37 3.19 -9.36
N GLN A 77 -6.98 2.05 -9.02
CA GLN A 77 -7.99 1.38 -9.84
C GLN A 77 -9.39 1.91 -9.52
N LEU A 78 -9.68 3.12 -9.99
CA LEU A 78 -10.85 3.91 -9.55
C LEU A 78 -12.21 3.28 -9.90
N GLU A 79 -12.33 2.57 -11.02
CA GLU A 79 -13.58 1.93 -11.43
C GLU A 79 -13.92 0.78 -10.48
N GLU A 80 -12.98 -0.16 -10.29
CA GLU A 80 -13.15 -1.30 -9.39
C GLU A 80 -13.25 -0.86 -7.93
N LEU A 81 -12.60 0.25 -7.56
CA LEU A 81 -12.74 0.84 -6.23
C LEU A 81 -14.18 1.29 -5.97
N ALA A 82 -14.81 1.97 -6.94
CA ALA A 82 -16.19 2.40 -6.84
C ALA A 82 -17.16 1.20 -6.75
N GLU A 83 -16.86 0.08 -7.41
CA GLU A 83 -17.59 -1.18 -7.24
C GLU A 83 -17.47 -1.71 -5.81
N ALA A 84 -16.26 -1.73 -5.24
CA ALA A 84 -16.04 -2.17 -3.86
C ALA A 84 -16.76 -1.24 -2.84
N GLU A 85 -16.79 0.07 -3.10
CA GLU A 85 -17.53 1.02 -2.27
C GLU A 85 -19.04 0.82 -2.36
N THR A 86 -19.57 0.57 -3.55
CA THR A 86 -20.98 0.25 -3.75
C THR A 86 -21.34 -1.05 -3.01
N TRP A 87 -20.51 -2.08 -3.15
CA TRP A 87 -20.70 -3.34 -2.44
C TRP A 87 -20.71 -3.14 -0.92
N LEU A 88 -19.74 -2.39 -0.36
CA LEU A 88 -19.69 -2.12 1.08
C LEU A 88 -20.93 -1.37 1.56
N LYS A 89 -21.46 -0.45 0.76
CA LYS A 89 -22.67 0.31 1.09
C LYS A 89 -23.89 -0.60 1.17
N GLU A 90 -23.99 -1.57 0.28
CA GLU A 90 -25.13 -2.48 0.16
C GLU A 90 -25.09 -3.65 1.16
N ASN A 91 -23.89 -4.06 1.61
CA ASN A 91 -23.67 -5.29 2.36
C ASN A 91 -23.14 -5.05 3.80
N GLY A 92 -23.60 -3.99 4.46
CA GLY A 92 -23.31 -3.75 5.89
C GLY A 92 -21.98 -3.04 6.20
N GLY A 93 -21.17 -2.73 5.19
CA GLY A 93 -19.91 -1.97 5.29
C GLY A 93 -20.07 -0.44 5.34
N GLY A 94 -21.30 0.09 5.40
CA GLY A 94 -21.55 1.54 5.35
C GLY A 94 -20.83 2.36 6.43
N LYS A 95 -20.60 1.78 7.62
CA LYS A 95 -19.82 2.43 8.68
C LYS A 95 -18.33 2.54 8.31
N ILE A 96 -17.76 1.50 7.72
CA ILE A 96 -16.36 1.51 7.24
C ILE A 96 -16.19 2.55 6.15
N LEU A 97 -17.12 2.66 5.21
CA LEU A 97 -17.06 3.69 4.18
C LEU A 97 -17.03 5.10 4.76
N LYS A 98 -17.90 5.35 5.76
CA LYS A 98 -18.04 6.67 6.37
C LYS A 98 -16.88 7.03 7.30
N GLU A 99 -16.40 6.08 8.10
CA GLU A 99 -15.47 6.34 9.20
C GLU A 99 -14.01 6.01 8.84
N TYR A 100 -13.78 5.23 7.79
CA TYR A 100 -12.45 4.85 7.32
C TYR A 100 -12.19 5.27 5.87
N CYS A 101 -12.87 4.67 4.88
CA CYS A 101 -12.55 4.89 3.47
C CYS A 101 -12.67 6.36 3.03
N GLY A 102 -13.77 7.04 3.41
CA GLY A 102 -13.99 8.46 3.14
C GLY A 102 -12.90 9.35 3.76
N PRO A 103 -12.72 9.31 5.10
CA PRO A 103 -11.67 10.07 5.77
C PRO A 103 -10.25 9.81 5.23
N THR A 104 -9.94 8.56 4.82
CA THR A 104 -8.66 8.22 4.19
C THR A 104 -8.47 8.95 2.85
N LYS A 105 -9.49 8.99 2.00
CA LYS A 105 -9.46 9.73 0.74
C LYS A 105 -9.38 11.25 0.97
N ASP A 106 -10.15 11.76 1.93
CA ASP A 106 -10.14 13.19 2.29
C ASP A 106 -8.76 13.63 2.80
N ALA A 107 -8.10 12.78 3.60
CA ALA A 107 -6.74 13.03 4.09
C ALA A 107 -5.74 13.11 2.93
N ALA A 108 -5.81 12.18 1.97
CA ALA A 108 -4.96 12.20 0.78
C ALA A 108 -5.19 13.47 -0.06
N ALA A 109 -6.44 13.82 -0.36
CA ALA A 109 -6.79 15.02 -1.13
C ALA A 109 -6.33 16.32 -0.44
N ASN A 110 -6.41 16.39 0.89
CA ASN A 110 -5.90 17.53 1.65
C ASN A 110 -4.38 17.67 1.55
N ILE A 111 -3.65 16.56 1.52
CA ILE A 111 -2.20 16.55 1.34
C ILE A 111 -1.85 17.03 -0.07
N GLU A 112 -2.55 16.56 -1.10
CA GLU A 112 -2.39 17.03 -2.48
C GLU A 112 -2.64 18.54 -2.58
N THR A 113 -3.69 19.06 -1.93
CA THR A 113 -3.97 20.50 -1.88
C THR A 113 -2.83 21.29 -1.22
N LEU A 114 -2.23 20.76 -0.15
CA LEU A 114 -1.07 21.38 0.51
C LEU A 114 0.19 21.34 -0.38
N MET A 115 0.35 20.27 -1.17
CA MET A 115 1.40 20.16 -2.17
C MET A 115 1.25 21.24 -3.25
N ASP A 116 0.06 21.37 -3.83
CA ASP A 116 -0.24 22.40 -4.84
C ASP A 116 0.01 23.81 -4.30
N THR A 117 -0.45 24.08 -3.07
CA THR A 117 -0.24 25.37 -2.40
C THR A 117 1.26 25.68 -2.24
N ALA A 118 2.09 24.68 -1.91
CA ALA A 118 3.53 24.85 -1.79
C ALA A 118 4.21 25.11 -3.14
N VAL A 119 3.73 24.49 -4.22
CA VAL A 119 4.21 24.73 -5.58
C VAL A 119 3.85 26.14 -6.03
N ASP A 120 2.61 26.57 -5.82
CA ASP A 120 2.12 27.93 -6.15
C ASP A 120 2.89 29.03 -5.40
N ALA A 121 3.35 28.72 -4.18
CA ALA A 121 4.22 29.61 -3.39
C ALA A 121 5.70 29.55 -3.79
N HIS A 122 6.06 28.87 -4.88
CA HIS A 122 7.43 28.66 -5.36
C HIS A 122 8.35 27.90 -4.37
N HIS A 123 7.77 26.97 -3.61
CA HIS A 123 8.47 26.11 -2.65
C HIS A 123 8.24 24.61 -2.95
N PRO A 124 8.63 24.08 -4.13
CA PRO A 124 8.37 22.70 -4.54
C PRO A 124 8.98 21.63 -3.63
N ILE A 125 10.05 21.98 -2.90
CA ILE A 125 10.65 21.08 -1.90
C ILE A 125 9.68 20.77 -0.75
N LEU A 126 8.82 21.72 -0.36
CA LEU A 126 7.81 21.51 0.68
C LEU A 126 6.69 20.58 0.20
N ALA A 127 6.30 20.66 -1.07
CA ALA A 127 5.37 19.70 -1.67
C ALA A 127 5.94 18.27 -1.63
N SER A 128 7.22 18.10 -1.96
CA SER A 128 7.88 16.79 -1.87
C SER A 128 7.97 16.26 -0.43
N LEU A 129 8.15 17.13 0.56
CA LEU A 129 8.10 16.77 1.97
C LEU A 129 6.69 16.34 2.40
N PHE A 130 5.64 17.06 2.00
CA PHE A 130 4.25 16.64 2.24
C PHE A 130 3.98 15.23 1.69
N ALA A 131 4.34 14.97 0.44
CA ALA A 131 4.18 13.65 -0.17
C ALA A 131 4.97 12.56 0.58
N SER A 132 6.23 12.82 0.91
CA SER A 132 7.09 11.86 1.60
C SER A 132 6.58 11.52 3.01
N HIS A 133 6.10 12.51 3.75
CA HIS A 133 5.50 12.30 5.07
C HIS A 133 4.16 11.59 4.99
N ALA A 134 3.34 11.90 3.99
CA ALA A 134 2.06 11.24 3.72
C ALA A 134 2.23 9.75 3.44
N LEU A 135 3.10 9.40 2.49
CA LEU A 135 3.40 8.01 2.13
C LEU A 135 3.86 7.18 3.34
N ARG A 136 4.66 7.80 4.21
CA ARG A 136 5.09 7.17 5.47
C ARG A 136 3.94 7.03 6.49
N ALA A 137 3.06 8.01 6.58
CA ALA A 137 1.92 7.96 7.50
C ALA A 137 0.85 6.95 7.05
N PHE A 138 0.74 6.69 5.75
CA PHE A 138 -0.25 5.78 5.18
C PHE A 138 0.19 4.31 5.11
N ASP A 139 1.48 4.01 5.34
CA ASP A 139 2.07 2.65 5.26
C ASP A 139 1.75 1.88 3.96
N SER A 140 1.24 2.60 2.95
CA SER A 140 0.91 2.11 1.62
C SER A 140 1.47 3.06 0.58
N GLU A 141 2.31 2.51 -0.29
CA GLU A 141 2.96 3.23 -1.37
C GLU A 141 1.92 3.60 -2.44
N GLN A 142 1.32 4.78 -2.35
CA GLN A 142 0.40 5.27 -3.37
C GLN A 142 1.18 5.77 -4.59
N ILE A 143 1.01 5.09 -5.73
CA ILE A 143 1.77 5.33 -6.96
C ILE A 143 1.63 6.77 -7.46
N THR A 144 0.44 7.37 -7.37
CA THR A 144 0.20 8.76 -7.78
C THR A 144 1.01 9.77 -6.96
N LEU A 145 1.13 9.56 -5.64
CA LEU A 145 1.95 10.40 -4.76
C LEU A 145 3.45 10.13 -4.94
N LEU A 146 3.83 8.90 -5.27
CA LEU A 146 5.21 8.56 -5.63
C LEU A 146 5.64 9.26 -6.91
N GLU A 147 4.79 9.23 -7.94
CA GLU A 147 5.00 9.90 -9.23
C GLU A 147 5.08 11.41 -9.05
N ALA A 148 4.13 12.02 -8.33
CA ALA A 148 4.16 13.45 -8.03
C ALA A 148 5.44 13.85 -7.26
N SER A 149 5.81 13.08 -6.22
CA SER A 149 7.05 13.29 -5.46
C SER A 149 8.28 13.25 -6.35
N GLN A 150 8.32 12.38 -7.36
CA GLN A 150 9.43 12.27 -8.29
C GLN A 150 9.46 13.43 -9.28
N THR A 151 8.31 13.80 -9.85
CA THR A 151 8.16 14.96 -10.73
C THR A 151 8.62 16.26 -10.06
N TYR A 152 8.24 16.49 -8.81
CA TYR A 152 8.66 17.70 -8.08
C TYR A 152 10.14 17.69 -7.67
N ALA A 153 10.70 16.51 -7.38
CA ALA A 153 12.12 16.35 -7.10
C ALA A 153 12.98 16.69 -8.35
N GLU A 154 12.55 16.24 -9.53
CA GLU A 154 13.17 16.58 -10.82
C GLU A 154 13.05 18.08 -11.12
N ALA A 155 11.89 18.69 -10.90
CA ALA A 155 11.71 20.13 -11.08
C ALA A 155 12.57 21.00 -10.14
N ALA A 156 12.96 20.45 -8.98
CA ALA A 156 13.79 21.13 -7.99
C ALA A 156 15.30 20.84 -8.15
N ASP A 157 15.71 20.03 -9.13
CA ASP A 157 17.09 19.54 -9.33
C ASP A 157 17.68 18.88 -8.07
N GLN A 158 16.88 18.07 -7.36
CA GLN A 158 17.29 17.38 -6.13
C GLN A 158 16.83 15.92 -6.10
N ASP A 159 17.72 14.99 -5.71
CA ASP A 159 17.39 13.57 -5.54
C ASP A 159 17.13 13.23 -4.06
N LEU A 160 15.86 12.98 -3.70
CA LEU A 160 15.43 12.67 -2.34
C LEU A 160 15.29 11.17 -2.06
N ARG A 161 15.75 10.29 -2.95
CA ARG A 161 15.74 8.83 -2.71
C ARG A 161 16.51 8.45 -1.45
N MET A 162 17.57 9.20 -1.12
CA MET A 162 18.34 9.01 0.11
C MET A 162 17.53 9.35 1.38
N TRP A 163 16.65 10.34 1.32
CA TRP A 163 15.76 10.68 2.44
C TRP A 163 14.72 9.59 2.68
N ARG A 164 14.19 8.98 1.62
CA ARG A 164 13.29 7.83 1.73
C ARG A 164 13.95 6.62 2.42
N ARG A 165 15.23 6.36 2.11
CA ARG A 165 16.01 5.24 2.69
C ARG A 165 16.24 5.36 4.19
N VAL A 166 16.46 6.57 4.70
CA VAL A 166 16.66 6.85 6.14
C VAL A 166 15.46 6.38 6.99
N PHE A 167 14.28 6.23 6.39
CA PHE A 167 13.05 5.89 7.10
C PHE A 167 12.63 4.42 6.97
N GLN A 168 13.40 3.57 6.26
CA GLN A 168 13.08 2.14 6.04
C GLN A 168 13.69 1.17 7.08
N GLY A 169 14.37 1.67 8.12
CA GLY A 169 14.52 0.96 9.40
C GLY A 169 15.45 -0.27 9.45
N SER A 170 16.22 -0.58 8.41
CA SER A 170 17.18 -1.69 8.44
C SER A 170 18.64 -1.21 8.52
N ALA A 171 19.45 -1.85 9.38
CA ALA A 171 20.86 -1.50 9.58
C ALA A 171 21.77 -1.94 8.41
N GLN A 172 21.34 -2.90 7.59
CA GLN A 172 22.09 -3.38 6.43
C GLN A 172 21.99 -2.44 5.22
N ASP A 173 20.95 -1.59 5.18
CA ASP A 173 20.72 -0.66 4.08
C ASP A 173 21.42 0.70 4.27
N ASN A 174 22.16 0.87 5.38
CA ASN A 174 22.95 2.06 5.72
C ASN A 174 24.44 1.95 5.38
N VAL A 175 24.84 0.92 4.61
CA VAL A 175 26.21 0.74 4.14
C VAL A 175 26.39 1.52 2.83
N VAL A 176 27.29 2.49 2.85
CA VAL A 176 27.69 3.22 1.63
C VAL A 176 29.09 2.78 1.24
N SER A 177 29.25 2.30 0.00
CA SER A 177 30.57 2.10 -0.59
C SER A 177 31.01 3.40 -1.25
N ARG A 178 32.06 4.03 -0.70
CA ARG A 178 32.70 5.20 -1.29
C ARG A 178 34.20 4.96 -1.36
N ASP A 179 34.76 5.06 -2.57
CA ASP A 179 36.18 4.83 -2.86
C ASP A 179 36.71 3.47 -2.36
N GLY A 180 35.87 2.44 -2.34
CA GLY A 180 36.22 1.09 -1.89
C GLY A 180 36.16 0.87 -0.38
N THR A 181 35.70 1.86 0.38
CA THR A 181 35.48 1.78 1.82
C THR A 181 33.99 1.76 2.14
N GLU A 182 33.58 0.83 3.01
CA GLU A 182 32.22 0.74 3.54
C GLU A 182 32.12 1.62 4.80
N GLU A 183 31.30 2.67 4.74
CA GLU A 183 31.01 3.53 5.89
C GLU A 183 29.61 3.23 6.45
N LEU A 184 29.53 3.11 7.78
CA LEU A 184 28.30 2.85 8.53
C LEU A 184 27.75 4.16 9.09
N ILE A 185 26.58 4.59 8.61
CA ILE A 185 25.90 5.76 9.15
C ILE A 185 25.01 5.31 10.31
N GLY A 186 25.36 5.75 11.53
CA GLY A 186 24.60 5.45 12.74
C GLY A 186 23.71 6.63 13.16
N TYR A 187 22.54 6.32 13.73
CA TYR A 187 21.68 7.28 14.42
C TYR A 187 21.71 7.04 15.93
N GLN A 188 21.82 8.11 16.72
CA GLN A 188 21.47 8.05 18.14
C GLN A 188 19.94 8.18 18.32
N ALA A 189 19.43 7.78 19.48
CA ALA A 189 18.01 7.84 19.83
C ALA A 189 17.38 9.25 19.74
N ASN A 190 18.20 10.30 19.62
CA ASN A 190 17.79 11.69 19.45
C ASN A 190 17.72 12.15 17.98
N GLY A 191 17.97 11.26 17.01
CA GLY A 191 17.86 11.57 15.58
C GLY A 191 19.04 12.34 14.98
N VAL A 192 20.16 12.50 15.72
CA VAL A 192 21.37 13.14 15.19
C VAL A 192 22.17 12.14 14.35
N LEU A 193 22.55 12.58 13.14
CA LEU A 193 23.31 11.81 12.16
C LEU A 193 24.80 11.82 12.54
N LEU A 194 25.38 10.66 12.86
CA LEU A 194 26.81 10.53 13.10
C LEU A 194 27.50 10.01 11.84
N ASN A 195 28.39 10.83 11.29
CA ASN A 195 29.35 10.35 10.31
C ASN A 195 30.51 9.71 11.09
N ASN A 196 30.62 8.38 10.98
CA ASN A 196 31.60 7.52 11.66
C ASN A 196 31.36 7.28 13.17
N PRO A 197 30.51 6.30 13.57
CA PRO A 197 30.30 5.97 14.98
C PRO A 197 31.60 5.47 15.64
N PRO A 198 31.84 5.80 16.93
CA PRO A 198 33.05 5.36 17.63
C PRO A 198 33.04 3.82 17.75
N GLY A 199 33.95 3.18 17.03
CA GLY A 199 34.06 1.72 16.94
C GLY A 199 34.46 1.21 15.55
N GLY A 200 34.36 2.04 14.51
CA GLY A 200 34.74 1.70 13.12
C GLY A 200 36.22 1.92 12.78
N ALA A 201 37.14 1.74 13.73
CA ALA A 201 38.57 1.70 13.42
C ALA A 201 39.02 0.24 13.27
N SER A 202 39.07 -0.21 12.03
CA SER A 202 39.98 -1.23 11.48
C SER A 202 40.37 -2.40 12.40
N ALA A 203 39.78 -3.56 12.15
CA ALA A 203 40.46 -4.86 12.11
C ALA A 203 39.75 -5.78 11.13
#